data_AF-A0A6I5NXE4-F1
#
_entry.id   AF-A0A6I5NXE4-F1
#
_cell.length_a   1.000
_cell.length_b   1.000
_cell.length_c   1.000
_cell.angle_alpha   90.00
_cell.angle_beta   90.00
_cell.angle_gamma   90.00
#
_symmetry.space_group_name_H-M   'P 1'
#
loop_
_entity.id
_entity.type
_entity.pdbx_description
1 polymer ?
#
loop_
_entity_poly.entity_id
_entity_poly.type
_entity_poly.pdbx_seq_one_letter_code
_entity_poly.pdbx_strand_id
1 'polypeptide(L)'
;MTTLADIAREQGVTPQAVGKWRDLAVDKYGELTFEKIGKRKEYDADAIKKILEFASQPQSAPEQSTPVPAEVQIYDGNHQVTLPTPQLNNGFALDALRSETDVLSYDDPLTLAQSVLAQNQQIVGAMDAHRQQQVQKLAATNQALQTIQLSNQQLRDAAIEYKIDSRVQGAQLNQATQQLGAAVAEQQRLGKPATVSALSSES
;
A
#
# COMPACT_ATOMS: atom_id res chain seq x y z
N MET A 1 -15.07 16.29 -17.72
CA MET A 1 -14.32 15.35 -16.86
C MET A 1 -14.55 13.96 -17.41
N THR A 2 -13.55 13.07 -17.31
CA THR A 2 -13.58 11.77 -18.00
C THR A 2 -13.20 10.66 -17.02
N THR A 3 -13.86 9.50 -17.11
CA THR A 3 -13.51 8.35 -16.26
C THR A 3 -12.35 7.55 -16.87
N LEU A 4 -11.63 6.76 -16.05
CA LEU A 4 -10.61 5.84 -16.57
C LEU A 4 -11.16 4.82 -17.58
N ALA A 5 -12.45 4.46 -17.45
CA ALA A 5 -13.11 3.53 -18.37
C ALA A 5 -13.36 4.17 -19.74
N ASP A 6 -13.61 5.48 -19.79
CA ASP A 6 -13.81 6.20 -21.06
C ASP A 6 -12.46 6.42 -21.75
N ILE A 7 -11.40 6.76 -21.00
CA ILE A 7 -10.02 6.82 -21.52
C ILE A 7 -9.60 5.46 -22.09
N ALA A 8 -9.94 4.36 -21.40
CA ALA A 8 -9.65 3.00 -21.86
C ALA A 8 -10.34 2.69 -23.20
N ARG A 9 -11.62 3.09 -23.33
CA ARG A 9 -12.39 2.92 -24.56
C ARG A 9 -11.82 3.76 -25.71
N GLU A 10 -11.41 5.00 -25.45
CA GLU A 10 -10.83 5.91 -26.45
C GLU A 10 -9.45 5.45 -26.93
N GLN A 11 -8.63 4.88 -26.04
CA GLN A 11 -7.29 4.40 -26.37
C GLN A 11 -7.26 2.93 -26.83
N GLY A 12 -8.42 2.24 -26.85
CA GLY A 12 -8.51 0.84 -27.26
C GLY A 12 -7.81 -0.13 -26.30
N VAL A 13 -7.65 0.23 -25.03
CA VAL A 13 -6.95 -0.57 -24.01
C VAL A 13 -7.90 -1.02 -22.90
N THR A 14 -7.42 -1.91 -22.03
CA THR A 14 -8.21 -2.34 -20.86
C THR A 14 -8.23 -1.25 -19.78
N PRO A 15 -9.31 -1.13 -18.98
CA PRO A 15 -9.36 -0.19 -17.84
C PRO A 15 -8.25 -0.42 -16.81
N GLN A 16 -7.70 -1.64 -16.74
CA GLN A 16 -6.55 -1.96 -15.89
C GLN A 16 -5.26 -1.32 -16.38
N ALA A 17 -5.03 -1.26 -17.70
CA ALA A 17 -3.88 -0.58 -18.27
C ALA A 17 -3.89 0.91 -17.94
N VAL A 18 -5.05 1.56 -18.10
CA VAL A 18 -5.24 2.98 -17.71
C VAL A 18 -5.10 3.18 -16.20
N GLY A 19 -5.52 2.20 -15.39
CA GLY A 19 -5.27 2.19 -13.95
C GLY A 19 -3.78 2.22 -13.60
N LYS A 20 -2.95 1.45 -14.31
CA LYS A 20 -1.49 1.47 -14.16
C LYS A 20 -0.88 2.80 -14.61
N TRP A 21 -1.34 3.37 -15.72
CA TRP A 21 -0.90 4.69 -16.17
C TRP A 21 -1.22 5.78 -15.17
N ARG A 22 -2.39 5.70 -14.52
CA ARG A 22 -2.73 6.58 -13.40
C ARG A 22 -1.76 6.40 -12.24
N ASP A 23 -1.44 5.18 -11.85
CA ASP A 23 -0.54 4.94 -10.71
C ASP A 23 0.88 5.47 -11.01
N LEU A 24 1.37 5.30 -12.25
CA LEU A 24 2.63 5.88 -12.71
C LEU A 24 2.59 7.42 -12.76
N ALA A 25 1.46 7.99 -13.19
CA ALA A 25 1.26 9.44 -13.18
C ALA A 25 1.19 10.00 -11.76
N VAL A 26 0.62 9.27 -10.81
CA VAL A 26 0.61 9.64 -9.39
C VAL A 26 2.02 9.58 -8.80
N ASP A 27 2.80 8.56 -9.16
CA ASP A 27 4.19 8.42 -8.70
C ASP A 27 5.09 9.56 -9.23
N LYS A 28 4.91 9.96 -10.50
CA LYS A 28 5.72 11.02 -11.13
C LYS A 28 5.27 12.45 -10.80
N TYR A 29 3.96 12.69 -10.74
CA TYR A 29 3.39 14.04 -10.63
C TYR A 29 2.71 14.33 -9.29
N GLY A 30 2.67 13.35 -8.38
CA GLY A 30 1.94 13.47 -7.13
C GLY A 30 0.43 13.29 -7.31
N GLU A 31 -0.35 13.79 -6.36
CA GLU A 31 -1.80 13.58 -6.35
C GLU A 31 -2.48 14.20 -7.59
N LEU A 32 -3.17 13.35 -8.36
CA LEU A 32 -3.94 13.78 -9.52
C LEU A 32 -5.31 14.30 -9.07
N THR A 33 -5.72 15.45 -9.60
CA THR A 33 -7.05 16.00 -9.33
C THR A 33 -8.13 15.07 -9.89
N PHE A 34 -9.06 14.66 -9.03
CA PHE A 34 -10.25 13.92 -9.44
C PHE A 34 -11.46 14.38 -8.63
N GLU A 35 -12.63 14.32 -9.28
CA GLU A 35 -13.92 14.49 -8.63
C GLU A 35 -14.57 13.12 -8.43
N LYS A 36 -15.13 12.89 -7.24
CA LYS A 36 -15.82 11.64 -6.93
C LYS A 36 -17.33 11.81 -7.12
N ILE A 37 -17.85 11.34 -8.24
CA ILE A 37 -19.28 11.34 -8.52
C ILE A 37 -19.83 9.93 -8.20
N GLY A 38 -20.45 9.80 -7.02
CA GLY A 38 -20.95 8.53 -6.51
C GLY A 38 -19.82 7.51 -6.24
N LYS A 39 -19.79 6.43 -7.02
CA LYS A 39 -18.73 5.38 -6.94
C LYS A 39 -17.61 5.58 -7.98
N ARG A 40 -17.72 6.56 -8.87
CA ARG A 40 -16.78 6.78 -9.97
C ARG A 40 -15.83 7.94 -9.64
N LYS A 41 -14.59 7.83 -10.12
CA LYS A 41 -13.61 8.92 -10.10
C LYS A 41 -13.54 9.49 -11.51
N GLU A 42 -13.82 10.77 -11.65
CA GLU A 42 -13.70 11.52 -12.89
C GLU A 42 -12.48 12.42 -12.78
N TYR A 43 -11.64 12.39 -13.80
CA TYR A 43 -10.39 13.14 -13.83
C TYR A 43 -10.59 14.41 -14.66
N ASP A 44 -9.93 15.49 -14.26
CA ASP A 44 -9.91 16.72 -15.04
C ASP A 44 -8.99 16.59 -16.26
N ALA A 45 -9.04 17.58 -17.16
CA ALA A 45 -8.29 17.53 -18.41
C ALA A 45 -6.76 17.50 -18.19
N ASP A 46 -6.27 18.10 -17.10
CA ASP A 46 -4.85 18.12 -16.77
C ASP A 46 -4.37 16.76 -16.24
N ALA A 47 -5.13 16.13 -15.36
CA ALA A 47 -4.87 14.78 -14.87
C ALA A 47 -4.93 13.76 -16.02
N ILE A 48 -5.88 13.88 -16.95
CA ILE A 48 -5.96 13.01 -18.13
C ILE A 48 -4.70 13.15 -19.00
N LYS A 49 -4.24 14.39 -19.24
CA LYS A 49 -3.01 14.64 -20.01
C LYS A 49 -1.79 13.98 -19.37
N LYS A 50 -1.67 14.06 -18.04
CA LYS A 50 -0.60 13.42 -17.26
C LYS A 50 -0.68 11.88 -17.33
N ILE A 51 -1.88 11.31 -17.28
CA ILE A 51 -2.10 9.86 -17.41
C ILE A 51 -1.71 9.39 -18.82
N LEU A 52 -2.11 10.11 -19.86
CA LEU A 52 -1.84 9.76 -21.26
C LEU A 52 -0.36 9.90 -21.64
N GLU A 53 0.44 10.66 -20.89
CA GLU A 53 1.89 10.73 -21.11
C GLU A 53 2.57 9.36 -20.94
N PHE A 54 1.99 8.47 -20.12
CA PHE A 54 2.47 7.11 -19.93
C PHE A 54 1.89 6.10 -20.92
N ALA A 55 0.90 6.50 -21.74
CA ALA A 55 0.41 5.66 -22.84
C ALA A 55 1.46 5.53 -23.96
N SER A 56 2.37 6.51 -24.08
CA SER A 56 3.43 6.56 -25.10
C SER A 56 4.74 5.91 -24.66
N GLN A 57 4.87 5.50 -23.40
CA GLN A 57 5.99 4.67 -22.99
C GLN A 57 5.77 3.25 -23.53
N PRO A 58 6.79 2.60 -24.10
CA PRO A 58 6.68 1.22 -24.57
C PRO A 58 6.44 0.32 -23.38
N GLN A 59 5.17 0.14 -23.07
CA GLN A 59 4.69 -0.92 -22.20
C GLN A 59 5.09 -2.21 -22.92
N SER A 60 5.94 -3.00 -22.27
CA SER A 60 6.21 -4.36 -22.71
C SER A 60 4.87 -5.02 -23.01
N ALA A 61 4.74 -5.48 -24.25
CA ALA A 61 3.51 -6.02 -24.78
C ALA A 61 2.89 -7.02 -23.80
N PRO A 62 1.56 -7.09 -23.68
CA PRO A 62 0.97 -8.34 -23.22
C PRO A 62 1.46 -9.43 -24.19
N GLU A 63 2.30 -10.32 -23.67
CA GLU A 63 2.58 -11.58 -24.34
C GLU A 63 1.24 -12.20 -24.73
N GLN A 64 1.25 -12.71 -25.96
CA GLN A 64 0.14 -13.31 -26.66
C GLN A 64 -0.71 -14.15 -25.73
N SER A 65 -2.02 -13.98 -25.90
CA SER A 65 -3.04 -14.98 -25.66
C SER A 65 -2.43 -16.38 -25.69
N THR A 66 -2.30 -17.01 -24.53
CA THR A 66 -2.26 -18.47 -24.51
C THR A 66 -3.49 -18.92 -25.29
N PRO A 67 -3.33 -19.80 -26.30
CA PRO A 67 -4.49 -20.38 -26.94
C PRO A 67 -5.26 -21.08 -25.83
N VAL A 68 -6.46 -20.57 -25.56
CA VAL A 68 -7.50 -21.34 -24.87
C VAL A 68 -7.50 -22.69 -25.59
N PRO A 69 -7.30 -23.81 -24.89
CA PRO A 69 -7.45 -25.11 -25.53
C PRO A 69 -8.86 -25.13 -26.12
N ALA A 70 -8.92 -25.16 -27.45
CA ALA A 70 -10.15 -25.45 -28.15
C ALA A 70 -10.69 -26.75 -27.55
N GLU A 71 -11.92 -26.71 -27.08
CA GLU A 71 -12.65 -27.88 -26.64
C GLU A 71 -12.60 -28.90 -27.79
N VAL A 72 -11.81 -29.96 -27.61
CA VAL A 72 -11.68 -31.04 -28.58
C VAL A 72 -12.99 -31.79 -28.58
N GLN A 73 -13.80 -31.60 -29.62
CA GLN A 73 -14.83 -32.57 -29.96
C GLN A 73 -14.13 -33.80 -30.55
N ILE A 74 -14.19 -34.90 -29.83
CA ILE A 74 -13.75 -36.22 -30.28
C ILE A 74 -14.73 -36.70 -31.35
N TYR A 75 -14.22 -36.92 -32.56
CA TYR A 75 -14.87 -37.78 -33.55
C TYR A 75 -14.04 -39.06 -33.66
N ASP A 76 -14.54 -40.14 -33.09
CA ASP A 76 -14.07 -41.49 -33.39
C ASP A 76 -14.45 -41.81 -34.83
N GLY A 77 -13.48 -41.68 -35.74
CA GLY A 77 -13.60 -42.04 -37.14
C GLY A 77 -12.55 -43.06 -37.50
N ASN A 78 -12.90 -44.33 -37.30
CA ASN A 78 -12.17 -45.49 -37.77
C ASN A 78 -12.00 -45.46 -39.31
N HIS A 79 -11.16 -46.35 -39.85
CA HIS A 79 -10.97 -46.71 -41.28
C HIS A 79 -9.71 -46.18 -41.98
N GLN A 80 -8.59 -46.88 -41.75
CA GLN A 80 -7.48 -46.97 -42.70
C GLN A 80 -7.96 -47.69 -43.96
N VAL A 81 -7.87 -47.06 -45.13
CA VAL A 81 -8.13 -47.69 -46.43
C VAL A 81 -6.87 -48.46 -46.86
N THR A 82 -7.01 -49.77 -47.04
CA THR A 82 -5.94 -50.64 -47.55
C THR A 82 -5.95 -50.63 -49.08
N LEU A 83 -4.81 -50.34 -49.70
CA LEU A 83 -4.56 -50.51 -51.13
C LEU A 83 -3.62 -51.72 -51.35
N PRO A 84 -3.76 -52.44 -52.48
CA PRO A 84 -3.11 -53.74 -52.68
C PRO A 84 -1.59 -53.64 -52.81
N THR A 85 -0.92 -54.65 -52.27
CA THR A 85 0.53 -54.86 -52.25
C THR A 85 1.11 -54.96 -53.67
N PRO A 86 2.27 -54.34 -53.95
CA PRO A 86 3.28 -55.13 -54.63
C PRO A 86 4.75 -54.88 -54.23
N GLN A 87 5.42 -56.01 -54.16
CA GLN A 87 6.85 -56.30 -54.36
C GLN A 87 7.82 -56.15 -53.17
N LEU A 88 8.48 -57.29 -52.93
CA LEU A 88 9.49 -57.54 -51.91
C LEU A 88 10.74 -56.69 -52.18
N ASN A 89 10.95 -55.70 -51.33
CA ASN A 89 12.25 -55.08 -51.16
C ASN A 89 13.00 -55.81 -50.05
N ASN A 90 14.25 -56.18 -50.32
CA ASN A 90 15.20 -56.70 -49.32
C ASN A 90 15.67 -55.58 -48.37
N GLY A 91 14.73 -54.90 -47.74
CA GLY A 91 14.99 -53.96 -46.65
C GLY A 91 14.77 -54.68 -45.33
N PHE A 92 15.83 -54.91 -44.57
CA PHE A 92 15.68 -55.24 -43.16
C PHE A 92 15.20 -53.98 -42.43
N ALA A 93 13.94 -53.97 -42.00
CA ALA A 93 13.43 -52.95 -41.09
C ALA A 93 14.00 -53.22 -39.69
N LEU A 94 14.89 -52.35 -39.22
CA LEU A 94 15.47 -52.40 -37.88
C LEU A 94 14.42 -52.24 -36.76
N ASP A 95 13.17 -51.89 -37.09
CA ASP A 95 12.07 -51.81 -36.13
C ASP A 95 11.70 -53.17 -35.53
N ALA A 96 11.93 -54.29 -36.22
CA ALA A 96 11.69 -55.63 -35.66
C ALA A 96 12.75 -56.06 -34.61
N LEU A 97 13.85 -55.30 -34.50
CA LEU A 97 14.94 -55.54 -33.55
C LEU A 97 14.93 -54.54 -32.37
N ARG A 98 14.04 -53.56 -32.39
CA ARG A 98 13.85 -52.63 -31.27
C ARG A 98 12.83 -53.25 -30.33
N SER A 99 13.30 -53.61 -29.13
CA SER A 99 12.46 -54.08 -28.02
C SER A 99 11.29 -53.12 -27.76
N GLU A 100 10.16 -53.68 -27.31
CA GLU A 100 8.92 -53.02 -26.89
C GLU A 100 9.13 -52.01 -25.74
N THR A 101 9.92 -50.97 -25.97
CA THR A 101 10.25 -49.96 -24.97
C THR A 101 9.93 -48.60 -25.57
N ASP A 102 8.76 -48.09 -25.16
CA ASP A 102 8.34 -46.75 -25.50
C ASP A 102 9.35 -45.75 -24.94
N VAL A 103 10.07 -45.07 -25.82
CA VAL A 103 10.94 -43.95 -25.44
C VAL A 103 10.07 -42.71 -25.38
N LEU A 104 9.63 -42.37 -24.17
CA LEU A 104 9.02 -41.06 -23.89
C LEU A 104 10.12 -40.00 -23.92
N SER A 105 10.24 -39.29 -25.04
CA SER A 105 11.13 -38.12 -25.16
C SER A 105 10.31 -36.84 -25.32
N TYR A 106 10.71 -35.79 -24.62
CA TYR A 106 10.31 -34.43 -24.98
C TYR A 106 10.95 -34.05 -26.33
N ASP A 107 10.27 -33.25 -27.15
CA ASP A 107 10.82 -32.78 -28.45
C ASP A 107 12.19 -32.09 -28.30
N ASP A 108 12.38 -31.37 -27.19
CA ASP A 108 13.68 -30.79 -26.81
C ASP A 108 13.85 -30.77 -25.27
N PRO A 109 14.41 -31.84 -24.67
CA PRO A 109 14.58 -31.95 -23.22
C PRO A 109 15.61 -30.96 -22.67
N LEU A 110 16.54 -30.45 -23.49
CA LEU A 110 17.57 -29.51 -23.05
C LEU A 110 16.98 -28.12 -22.88
N THR A 111 16.15 -27.68 -23.83
CA THR A 111 15.44 -26.39 -23.74
C THR A 111 14.48 -26.37 -22.54
N LEU A 112 13.79 -27.48 -22.26
CA LEU A 112 12.95 -27.61 -21.06
C LEU A 112 13.78 -27.54 -19.77
N ALA A 113 14.93 -28.21 -19.70
CA ALA A 113 15.80 -28.14 -18.53
C ALA A 113 16.33 -26.72 -18.28
N GLN A 114 16.68 -25.99 -19.35
CA GLN A 114 17.13 -24.60 -19.26
C GLN A 114 16.03 -23.65 -18.77
N SER A 115 14.79 -23.83 -19.23
CA SER A 115 13.66 -22.99 -18.79
C SER A 115 13.33 -23.22 -17.31
N VAL A 116 13.37 -24.48 -16.85
CA VAL A 116 13.17 -24.83 -15.43
C VAL A 116 14.29 -24.24 -14.56
N LEU A 117 15.55 -24.30 -15.01
CA LEU A 117 16.66 -23.69 -14.27
C LEU A 117 16.53 -22.17 -14.17
N ALA A 118 16.17 -21.50 -15.27
CA ALA A 118 15.95 -20.05 -15.27
C ALA A 118 14.81 -19.65 -14.33
N GLN A 119 13.70 -20.39 -14.35
CA GLN A 119 12.57 -20.17 -13.44
C GLN A 119 12.98 -20.35 -11.97
N ASN A 120 13.75 -21.40 -11.66
CA ASN A 120 14.23 -21.63 -10.29
C ASN A 120 15.14 -20.49 -9.80
N GLN A 121 16.03 -19.98 -10.66
CA GLN A 121 16.88 -18.83 -10.33
C GLN A 121 16.06 -17.56 -10.05
N GLN A 122 15.02 -17.31 -10.85
CA GLN A 122 14.10 -16.19 -10.62
C GLN A 122 13.36 -16.32 -9.28
N ILE A 123 12.88 -17.53 -8.94
CA ILE A 123 12.21 -17.79 -7.66
C ILE A 123 13.15 -17.52 -6.48
N VAL A 124 14.40 -18.01 -6.54
CA VAL A 124 15.39 -17.77 -5.48
C VAL A 124 15.68 -16.28 -5.34
N GLY A 125 15.87 -15.56 -6.44
CA GLY A 125 16.08 -14.10 -6.41
C GLY A 125 14.89 -13.35 -5.78
N ALA A 126 13.66 -13.74 -6.11
CA ALA A 126 12.46 -13.16 -5.52
C ALA A 126 12.35 -13.44 -4.01
N MET A 127 12.71 -14.65 -3.58
CA MET A 127 12.73 -15.02 -2.15
C MET A 127 13.74 -14.18 -1.37
N ASP A 128 14.94 -13.95 -1.92
CA ASP A 128 15.97 -13.14 -1.28
C ASP A 128 15.57 -11.66 -1.20
N ALA A 129 15.00 -11.11 -2.28
CA ALA A 129 14.47 -9.74 -2.27
C ALA A 129 13.36 -9.57 -1.21
N HIS A 130 12.44 -10.52 -1.13
CA HIS A 130 11.40 -10.52 -0.10
C HIS A 130 11.97 -10.60 1.32
N ARG A 131 12.99 -11.44 1.55
CA ARG A 131 13.68 -11.50 2.85
C ARG A 131 14.29 -10.15 3.22
N GLN A 132 14.96 -9.48 2.28
CA GLN A 132 15.55 -8.16 2.52
C GLN A 132 14.49 -7.11 2.86
N GLN A 133 13.36 -7.10 2.15
CA GLN A 133 12.23 -6.21 2.46
C GLN A 133 11.68 -6.45 3.87
N GLN A 134 11.55 -7.70 4.29
CA GLN A 134 11.09 -8.02 5.65
C GLN A 134 12.07 -7.51 6.72
N VAL A 135 13.37 -7.68 6.50
CA VAL A 135 14.41 -7.18 7.41
C VAL A 135 14.35 -5.65 7.53
N GLN A 136 14.22 -4.95 6.41
CA GLN A 136 14.09 -3.48 6.40
C GLN A 136 12.82 -3.01 7.12
N LYS A 137 11.68 -3.67 6.86
CA LYS A 137 10.42 -3.37 7.52
C LYS A 137 10.51 -3.57 9.04
N LEU A 138 11.17 -4.64 9.49
CA LEU A 138 11.38 -4.92 10.90
C LEU A 138 12.28 -3.86 11.55
N ALA A 139 13.37 -3.47 10.90
CA ALA A 139 14.25 -2.40 11.37
C ALA A 139 13.50 -1.05 11.50
N ALA A 140 12.73 -0.67 10.48
CA ALA A 140 11.91 0.55 10.51
C ALA A 140 10.86 0.52 11.63
N THR A 141 10.22 -0.64 11.84
CA THR A 141 9.24 -0.83 12.92
C THR A 141 9.88 -0.66 14.30
N ASN A 142 11.06 -1.26 14.51
CA ASN A 142 11.79 -1.14 15.77
C ASN A 142 12.21 0.32 16.04
N GLN A 143 12.67 1.03 15.02
CA GLN A 143 13.03 2.45 15.14
C GLN A 143 11.80 3.30 15.51
N ALA A 144 10.67 3.09 14.83
CA ALA A 144 9.42 3.78 15.14
C ALA A 144 8.97 3.53 16.59
N LEU A 145 9.08 2.29 17.06
CA LEU A 145 8.73 1.90 18.42
C LEU A 145 9.60 2.61 19.46
N GLN A 146 10.92 2.70 19.23
CA GLN A 146 11.83 3.45 20.11
C GLN A 146 11.48 4.93 20.17
N THR A 147 11.18 5.56 19.02
CA THR A 147 10.78 6.97 18.96
C THR A 147 9.47 7.22 19.73
N ILE A 148 8.48 6.32 19.58
CA ILE A 148 7.21 6.41 20.32
C ILE A 148 7.45 6.28 21.83
N GLN A 149 8.30 5.34 22.25
CA GLN A 149 8.62 5.17 23.67
C GLN A 149 9.27 6.42 24.26
N LEU A 150 10.22 7.02 23.55
CA LEU A 150 10.88 8.25 23.97
C LEU A 150 9.88 9.43 24.05
N SER A 151 9.04 9.60 23.03
CA SER A 151 8.01 10.64 23.01
C SER A 151 7.00 10.48 24.16
N ASN A 152 6.56 9.26 24.44
CA ASN A 152 5.67 8.97 25.57
C ASN A 152 6.32 9.29 26.92
N GLN A 153 7.63 9.05 27.06
CA GLN A 153 8.36 9.42 28.26
C GLN A 153 8.41 10.94 28.43
N GLN A 154 8.78 11.67 27.38
CA GLN A 154 8.79 13.14 27.38
C GLN A 154 7.42 13.73 27.72
N LEU A 155 6.33 13.16 27.18
CA LEU A 155 4.97 13.61 27.48
C LEU A 155 4.61 13.38 28.96
N ARG A 156 5.03 12.26 29.56
CA ARG A 156 4.82 12.00 30.99
C ARG A 156 5.57 13.01 31.85
N ASP A 157 6.82 13.29 31.51
CA ASP A 157 7.66 14.23 32.25
C ASP A 157 7.06 15.65 32.17
N ALA A 158 6.66 16.09 30.98
CA ALA A 158 5.98 17.38 30.78
C ALA A 158 4.64 17.46 31.55
N ALA A 159 3.87 16.37 31.61
CA ALA A 159 2.61 16.34 32.36
C ALA A 159 2.84 16.46 33.88
N ILE A 160 3.93 15.86 34.40
CA ILE A 160 4.32 16.01 35.81
C ILE A 160 4.75 17.44 36.09
N GLU A 161 5.59 18.03 35.23
CA GLU A 161 6.05 19.41 35.34
C GLU A 161 4.87 20.38 35.36
N TYR A 162 3.96 20.28 34.39
CA TYR A 162 2.75 21.10 34.33
C TYR A 162 1.90 20.98 35.59
N LYS A 163 1.74 19.78 36.13
CA LYS A 163 0.98 19.54 37.36
C LYS A 163 1.63 20.21 38.57
N ILE A 164 2.96 20.21 38.64
CA ILE A 164 3.70 20.90 39.70
C ILE A 164 3.53 22.41 39.55
N ASP A 165 3.76 22.95 38.36
CA ASP A 165 3.64 24.38 38.07
C ASP A 165 2.24 24.90 38.37
N SER A 166 1.21 24.19 37.93
CA SER A 166 -0.19 24.55 38.20
C SER A 166 -0.49 24.59 39.70
N ARG A 167 0.04 23.64 40.49
CA ARG A 167 -0.11 23.64 41.95
C ARG A 167 0.61 24.83 42.60
N VAL A 168 1.83 25.13 42.16
CA VAL A 168 2.61 26.26 42.68
C VAL A 168 1.92 27.59 42.37
N GLN A 169 1.48 27.79 41.14
CA GLN A 169 0.74 28.98 40.74
C GLN A 169 -0.57 29.12 41.51
N GLY A 170 -1.32 28.03 41.69
CA GLY A 170 -2.53 28.02 42.50
C GLY A 170 -2.27 28.42 43.97
N ALA A 171 -1.19 27.91 44.56
CA ALA A 171 -0.78 28.28 45.92
C ALA A 171 -0.40 29.76 46.03
N GLN A 172 0.36 30.29 45.06
CA GLN A 172 0.75 31.71 45.00
C GLN A 172 -0.49 32.62 44.86
N LEU A 173 -1.43 32.27 44.00
CA LEU A 173 -2.66 33.04 43.79
C LEU A 173 -3.54 33.04 45.05
N ASN A 174 -3.64 31.91 45.74
CA ASN A 174 -4.35 31.82 47.02
C ASN A 174 -3.70 32.71 48.08
N GLN A 175 -2.36 32.68 48.20
CA GLN A 175 -1.63 33.52 49.13
C GLN A 175 -1.84 35.02 48.83
N ALA A 176 -1.71 35.43 47.56
CA ALA A 176 -1.92 36.81 47.15
C ALA A 176 -3.37 37.27 47.45
N THR A 177 -4.34 36.40 47.22
CA THR A 177 -5.76 36.67 47.50
C THR A 177 -6.02 36.84 49.00
N GLN A 178 -5.43 35.99 49.85
CA GLN A 178 -5.51 36.13 51.31
C GLN A 178 -4.88 37.44 51.80
N GLN A 179 -3.71 37.81 51.26
CA GLN A 179 -3.04 39.07 51.59
C GLN A 179 -3.89 40.28 51.17
N LEU A 180 -4.48 40.24 49.98
CA LEU A 180 -5.40 41.29 49.52
C LEU A 180 -6.64 41.39 50.43
N GLY A 181 -7.24 40.26 50.79
CA GLY A 181 -8.38 40.22 51.71
C GLY A 181 -8.05 40.81 53.08
N ALA A 182 -6.87 40.51 53.64
CA ALA A 182 -6.38 41.10 54.88
C ALA A 182 -6.18 42.61 54.77
N ALA A 183 -5.57 43.10 53.67
CA ALA A 183 -5.36 44.52 53.43
C ALA A 183 -6.69 45.30 53.30
N VAL A 184 -7.67 44.74 52.58
CA VAL A 184 -9.01 45.32 52.44
C VAL A 184 -9.73 45.37 53.81
N ALA A 185 -9.65 44.29 54.59
CA ALA A 185 -10.24 44.26 55.92
C ALA A 185 -9.64 45.33 56.85
N GLU A 186 -8.33 45.54 56.79
CA GLU A 186 -7.66 46.58 57.57
C GLU A 186 -8.07 47.99 57.14
N GLN A 187 -8.16 48.26 55.84
CA GLN A 187 -8.66 49.54 55.32
C GLN A 187 -10.09 49.84 55.82
N GLN A 188 -10.95 48.83 55.86
CA GLN A 188 -12.31 48.97 56.39
C GLN A 188 -12.33 49.27 57.89
N ARG A 189 -11.36 48.76 58.67
CA ARG A 189 -11.24 49.08 60.10
C ARG A 189 -10.81 50.53 60.31
N LEU A 190 -9.86 51.02 59.51
CA LEU A 190 -9.37 52.41 59.56
C LEU A 190 -10.41 53.43 59.08
N GLY A 191 -11.28 53.05 58.13
CA GLY A 191 -12.32 53.91 57.58
C GLY A 191 -13.61 54.02 58.41
N LYS A 192 -13.78 53.22 59.48
CA LYS A 192 -14.92 53.38 60.40
C LYS A 192 -14.61 54.53 61.38
N PRO A 193 -15.39 55.62 61.37
CA PRO A 193 -15.21 56.68 62.37
C PRO A 193 -15.41 56.07 63.76
N ALA A 194 -14.50 56.36 64.69
CA ALA A 194 -14.69 56.03 66.08
C ALA A 194 -16.02 56.63 66.53
N THR A 195 -17.02 55.80 66.80
CA THR A 195 -18.21 56.22 67.53
C THR A 195 -17.71 56.67 68.89
N VAL A 196 -17.52 57.99 69.03
CA VAL A 196 -17.32 58.67 70.30
C VAL A 196 -18.63 58.50 71.07
N SER A 197 -18.81 57.36 71.71
CA SER A 197 -19.75 57.19 72.81
C SER A 197 -19.17 57.92 74.02
N ALA A 198 -19.11 59.24 73.95
CA ALA A 198 -18.88 60.08 75.12
C ALA A 198 -20.24 60.42 75.74
N LEU A 199 -20.47 59.80 76.90
CA LEU A 199 -21.21 60.34 78.05
C LEU A 199 -22.48 61.15 77.72
N SER A 200 -23.60 60.43 77.63
CA SER A 200 -24.89 60.94 78.12
C SER A 200 -25.15 60.27 79.48
N SER A 201 -24.45 60.74 80.51
CA SER A 201 -24.73 60.38 81.90
C SER A 201 -24.95 61.67 82.68
N GLU A 202 -26.23 61.85 83.03
CA GLU A 202 -26.74 62.54 84.21
C GLU A 202 -26.51 64.06 84.34
N SER A 203 -27.56 64.83 84.09
CA SER A 203 -28.19 65.75 85.07
C SER A 203 -29.58 66.15 84.59
#